data_AF-A0A841L5R8-F1
#
_entry.id   AF-A0A841L5R8-F1
#
_cell.length_a   1.000
_cell.length_b   1.000
_cell.length_c   1.000
_cell.angle_alpha   90.00
_cell.angle_beta   90.00
_cell.angle_gamma   90.00
#
_symmetry.space_group_name_H-M   'P 1'
#
loop_
_entity.id
_entity.type
_entity.pdbx_description
1 polymer ?
#
loop_
_entity_poly.entity_id
_entity_poly.type
_entity_poly.pdbx_seq_one_letter_code
_entity_poly.pdbx_strand_id
1 'polypeptide(L)' 'MSRTIRDYVVIPETASLDALIERLTAIRDGAAHGLDAKVRLRGDDDFGRHIAVVFDRPLTAVEAGLERRYAEVALKVAA' A
#
# COMPACT_ATOMS: atom_id res chain seq x y z
N MET A 1 -6.26 -0.07 19.49
CA MET A 1 -6.77 -0.06 18.09
C MET A 1 -5.67 -0.59 17.21
N SER A 2 -5.91 -1.64 16.42
CA SER A 2 -4.91 -2.13 15.47
C SER A 2 -4.70 -1.05 14.42
N ARG A 3 -3.51 -0.46 14.39
CA ARG A 3 -3.17 0.55 13.39
C ARG A 3 -3.11 -0.12 12.02
N THR A 4 -3.53 0.60 10.99
CA THR A 4 -3.41 0.18 9.60
C THR A 4 -2.43 1.09 8.88
N ILE A 5 -1.81 0.57 7.83
CA ILE A 5 -1.00 1.34 6.90
C ILE A 5 -1.73 1.42 5.56
N ARG A 6 -1.61 2.57 4.91
CA ARG A 6 -2.12 2.78 3.57
C ARG A 6 -1.03 2.43 2.57
N ASP A 7 -1.29 1.42 1.75
CA ASP A 7 -0.43 1.09 0.63
C ASP A 7 -0.90 1.80 -0.63
N TYR A 8 0.09 2.10 -1.48
CA TYR A 8 -0.11 2.75 -2.77
C TYR A 8 0.66 1.96 -3.83
N VAL A 9 -0.07 1.32 -4.74
CA VAL A 9 0.53 0.58 -5.85
C VAL A 9 0.28 1.34 -7.15
N VAL A 10 1.36 1.57 -7.90
CA VAL A 10 1.35 2.20 -9.22
C VAL A 10 1.61 1.15 -10.28
N ILE A 11 0.72 1.09 -11.26
CA ILE A 11 0.87 0.25 -12.43
C ILE A 11 0.94 1.17 -13.66
N PRO A 12 2.05 1.17 -14.41
CA PRO A 12 2.24 2.09 -15.52
C PRO A 12 1.22 1.84 -16.64
N GLU A 13 1.00 2.85 -17.49
CA GLU A 13 0.15 2.72 -18.70
C GLU A 13 0.56 1.54 -19.57
N THR A 14 1.86 1.36 -19.73
CA THR A 14 2.48 0.35 -20.56
C THR A 14 2.97 -0.80 -19.69
N ALA A 15 2.07 -1.76 -19.45
CA ALA A 15 2.39 -3.05 -18.87
C ALA A 15 1.74 -4.15 -19.71
N SER A 16 2.36 -5.33 -19.79
CA SER A 16 1.66 -6.49 -20.35
C SER A 16 0.46 -6.83 -19.47
N LEU A 17 -0.58 -7.41 -20.07
CA LEU A 17 -1.76 -7.86 -19.33
C LEU A 17 -1.38 -8.85 -18.22
N ASP A 18 -0.41 -9.72 -18.49
CA ASP A 18 0.10 -10.69 -17.51
C ASP A 18 0.74 -10.01 -16.31
N ALA A 19 1.58 -8.99 -16.53
CA ALA A 19 2.22 -8.25 -15.45
C ALA A 19 1.21 -7.45 -14.60
N LEU A 20 0.14 -6.95 -15.23
CA LEU A 20 -0.97 -6.31 -14.53
C LEU A 20 -1.71 -7.32 -13.64
N ILE A 21 -2.07 -8.48 -14.19
CA ILE A 21 -2.77 -9.54 -13.46
C ILE A 21 -1.94 -10.05 -12.28
N GLU A 22 -0.64 -10.29 -12.50
CA GLU A 22 0.27 -10.75 -11.46
C GLU A 22 0.33 -9.75 -10.29
N ARG A 23 0.47 -8.45 -10.58
CA ARG A 23 0.48 -7.40 -9.55
C ARG A 23 -0.82 -7.31 -8.78
N LEU A 24 -1.96 -7.34 -9.45
CA LEU A 24 -3.27 -7.30 -8.79
C LEU A 24 -3.53 -8.56 -7.96
N THR A 25 -3.07 -9.71 -8.42
CA THR A 25 -3.13 -10.98 -7.70
C THR A 25 -2.29 -10.93 -6.43
N ALA A 26 -1.06 -10.44 -6.51
CA ALA A 26 -0.20 -10.27 -5.35
C ALA A 26 -0.80 -9.32 -4.29
N ILE A 27 -1.44 -8.22 -4.72
CA ILE A 27 -2.17 -7.32 -3.82
C ILE A 27 -3.30 -8.06 -3.12
N ARG A 28 -4.11 -8.81 -3.87
CA ARG A 28 -5.24 -9.58 -3.32
C ARG A 28 -4.78 -10.64 -2.33
N ASP A 29 -3.72 -11.37 -2.65
CA ASP A 29 -3.22 -12.48 -1.83
C ASP A 29 -2.52 -11.99 -0.56
N GLY A 30 -1.90 -10.80 -0.61
CA GLY A 30 -1.33 -10.12 0.56
C GLY A 30 -2.35 -9.40 1.45
N ALA A 31 -3.59 -9.27 0.97
CA ALA A 31 -4.64 -8.58 1.68
C ALA A 31 -5.50 -9.55 2.51
N ALA A 32 -5.89 -9.11 3.71
CA ALA A 32 -6.93 -9.81 4.47
C ALA A 32 -8.23 -9.82 3.65
N HIS A 33 -9.01 -10.92 3.75
CA HIS A 33 -10.26 -11.07 3.00
C HIS A 33 -11.17 -9.83 3.15
N GLY A 34 -11.70 -9.34 2.02
CA GLY A 34 -12.63 -8.20 2.00
C GLY A 34 -11.96 -6.82 1.97
N LEU A 35 -10.72 -6.73 1.49
CA LEU A 35 -10.00 -5.47 1.30
C LEU A 35 -10.79 -4.50 0.39
N ASP A 36 -11.15 -3.35 0.94
CA ASP A 36 -11.74 -2.25 0.17
C ASP A 36 -10.61 -1.45 -0.50
N ALA A 37 -10.40 -1.69 -1.80
CA ALA A 37 -9.39 -1.02 -2.59
C ALA A 37 -10.00 0.05 -3.50
N LYS A 38 -9.38 1.22 -3.54
CA LYS A 38 -9.72 2.30 -4.45
C LYS A 38 -8.80 2.27 -5.66
N VAL A 39 -9.38 2.10 -6.85
CA VAL A 39 -8.66 2.11 -8.13
C VAL A 39 -8.95 3.41 -8.87
N ARG A 40 -7.91 4.09 -9.36
CA ARG A 40 -8.01 5.34 -10.12
C ARG A 40 -7.04 5.33 -11.29
N LEU A 41 -7.47 5.82 -12.45
CA LEU A 41 -6.55 6.24 -13.50
C LEU A 41 -6.03 7.64 -13.15
N ARG A 42 -4.71 7.84 -13.20
CA ARG A 42 -4.05 9.11 -12.91
C ARG A 42 -3.01 9.42 -13.99
N GLY A 43 -2.58 10.67 -14.04
CA GLY A 43 -1.70 11.18 -15.09
C GLY A 43 -2.46 11.79 -16.26
N ASP A 44 -1.73 12.11 -17.31
CA ASP A 44 -2.19 12.84 -18.49
C ASP A 44 -1.43 12.37 -19.75
N ASP A 45 -1.64 13.05 -20.86
CA ASP A 45 -1.02 12.70 -22.14
C ASP A 45 0.43 13.20 -22.29
N ASP A 46 0.86 14.14 -21.44
CA ASP A 46 2.21 14.71 -21.49
C ASP A 46 3.21 13.88 -20.66
N PHE A 47 2.78 13.39 -19.50
CA PHE A 47 3.59 12.61 -18.56
C PHE A 47 3.24 11.12 -18.56
N GLY A 48 2.22 10.72 -19.31
CA GLY A 48 1.69 9.36 -19.34
C GLY A 48 0.70 9.09 -18.22
N ARG A 49 -0.17 8.09 -18.45
CA ARG A 49 -1.20 7.68 -17.51
C ARG A 49 -0.73 6.48 -16.68
N HIS A 50 -1.38 6.21 -15.57
CA HIS A 50 -1.11 5.01 -14.76
C HIS A 50 -2.32 4.65 -13.92
N ILE A 51 -2.42 3.36 -13.58
CA ILE A 51 -3.41 2.87 -12.63
C ILE A 51 -2.82 3.00 -11.23
N ALA A 52 -3.53 3.70 -10.36
CA ALA A 52 -3.22 3.81 -8.95
C ALA A 52 -4.21 2.97 -8.15
N VAL A 53 -3.70 2.02 -7.36
CA VAL A 53 -4.48 1.18 -6.45
C VAL A 53 -4.10 1.54 -5.02
N VAL A 54 -5.09 1.92 -4.20
CA VAL A 54 -4.88 2.38 -2.83
C VAL A 54 -5.75 1.58 -1.89
N PHE A 55 -5.16 1.06 -0.82
CA PHE A 55 -5.89 0.28 0.17
C PHE A 55 -5.24 0.38 1.55
N ASP A 56 -6.03 0.14 2.59
CA ASP A 56 -5.56 0.10 3.97
C ASP A 56 -5.40 -1.36 4.40
N ARG A 57 -4.25 -1.73 4.96
CA ARG A 57 -3.95 -3.07 5.47
C ARG A 57 -3.40 -3.05 6.89
N PRO A 58 -3.48 -4.16 7.65
CA PRO A 58 -2.79 -4.26 8.94
C PRO A 58 -1.27 -4.15 8.76
N LEU A 59 -0.60 -3.69 9.82
CA LEU A 59 0.86 -3.71 9.88
C LEU A 59 1.36 -5.16 9.87
N THR A 60 2.47 -5.38 9.18
CA THR A 60 3.26 -6.60 9.33
C THR A 60 3.89 -6.67 10.73
N ALA A 61 4.31 -7.87 11.15
CA ALA A 61 4.97 -8.05 12.44
C ALA A 61 6.23 -7.18 12.60
N VAL A 62 6.96 -6.96 11.50
CA VAL A 62 8.16 -6.11 11.47
C VAL A 62 7.78 -4.63 11.65
N GLU A 63 6.83 -4.13 10.86
CA GLU A 63 6.36 -2.74 10.99
C GLU A 63 5.80 -2.46 12.39
N ALA A 64 5.03 -3.40 12.95
CA ALA A 64 4.50 -3.29 14.31
C ALA A 64 5.59 -3.35 15.40
N GLY A 65 6.71 -4.02 15.15
CA GLY A 65 7.88 -4.02 16.03
C GLY A 65 8.66 -2.71 15.97
N LEU A 66 8.84 -2.16 14.78
CA LEU A 66 9.47 -0.86 14.56
C LEU A 66 8.64 0.28 15.18
N GLU A 67 7.32 0.27 14.98
CA GLU A 67 6.42 1.25 15.57
C GLU A 67 6.57 1.30 17.10
N ARG A 68 6.54 0.13 17.77
CA ARG A 68 6.74 0.04 19.22
C ARG A 68 8.07 0.66 19.66
N ARG A 69 9.16 0.31 18.97
CA ARG A 69 10.50 0.84 19.26
C ARG A 69 10.55 2.37 19.13
N TYR A 70 9.98 2.94 18.07
CA TYR A 70 10.00 4.39 17.87
C TYR A 70 9.04 5.14 18.81
N ALA A 71 7.90 4.54 19.17
CA ALA A 71 7.00 5.12 20.15
C ALA A 71 7.67 5.26 21.53
N GLU A 72 8.45 4.25 21.95
CA GLU A 72 9.23 4.32 23.20
C GLU A 72 10.31 5.41 23.17
N VAL A 73 10.97 5.61 22.02
CA VAL A 73 11.95 6.69 21.86
C VAL A 73 11.27 8.06 21.91
N ALA A 74 10.14 8.23 21.21
CA ALA A 74 9.40 9.48 21.20
C ALA A 74 8.91 9.88 22.61
N LEU A 75 8.43 8.91 23.39
CA LEU A 75 8.05 9.12 24.80
C LEU A 75 9.22 9.56 25.68
N LYS A 76 10.42 8.99 25.46
CA LYS A 76 11.63 9.35 26.22
C LYS A 76 12.18 10.74 25.87
N VAL A 77 11.97 11.21 24.64
CA VAL A 77 12.40 12.56 24.20
C VAL A 77 11.42 13.64 24.66
N ALA A 78 10.16 13.29 24.88
CA ALA A 78 9.12 14.22 25.32
C ALA A 78 9.01 14.38 26.85
N ALA A 79 9.78 13.61 27.63
CA ALA A 79 9.86 13.63 29.09
C ALA A 79 11.13 14.36 29.56
#